data_AF-A0A2V9TJJ5-F1
#
_entry.id   AF-A0A2V9TJJ5-F1
#
_cell.length_a   1.000
_cell.length_b   1.000
_cell.length_c   1.000
_cell.angle_alpha   90.00
_cell.angle_beta   90.00
_cell.angle_gamma   90.00
#
_symmetry.space_group_name_H-M   'P 1'
#
loop_
_entity.id
_entity.type
_entity.pdbx_description
1 polymer ?
#
loop_
_entity_poly.entity_id
_entity_poly.type
_entity_poly.pdbx_seq_one_letter_code
_entity_poly.pdbx_strand_id
1 'polypeptide(L)'
;MRSGPFEPFTLDHVGSYAADIQHSGEAIADHLKSSFAIICFNSRTYESGGIMAVVKAHAAAEHLLRDYEFGQSEQDRHNGWRYFLEETDLVPGMNPDEATKLRQARLERRESGFLNNPCSR
;
A
#
# COMPACT_ATOMS: atom_id res chain seq x y z
N MET A 1 -7.66 -47.68 -21.43
CA MET A 1 -6.45 -46.85 -21.37
C MET A 1 -6.26 -46.19 -22.73
N ARG A 2 -6.50 -44.88 -22.83
CA ARG A 2 -6.27 -44.12 -24.06
C ARG A 2 -5.80 -42.73 -23.63
N SER A 3 -4.48 -42.52 -23.76
CA SER A 3 -3.77 -41.27 -23.53
C SER A 3 -4.12 -40.28 -24.64
N GLY A 4 -4.67 -39.13 -24.26
CA GLY A 4 -4.74 -37.93 -25.11
C GLY A 4 -3.74 -36.88 -24.62
N PRO A 5 -3.25 -35.99 -25.49
CA PRO A 5 -2.28 -34.96 -25.11
C PRO A 5 -2.96 -33.91 -24.22
N PHE A 6 -2.30 -33.56 -23.12
CA PHE A 6 -2.71 -32.49 -22.22
C PHE A 6 -2.27 -31.16 -22.85
N GLU A 7 -3.20 -30.49 -23.53
CA GLU A 7 -3.05 -29.10 -23.96
C GLU A 7 -3.02 -28.21 -22.69
N PRO A 8 -2.02 -27.32 -22.51
CA PRO A 8 -2.04 -26.35 -21.42
C PRO A 8 -3.15 -25.33 -21.69
N PHE A 9 -4.12 -25.24 -20.79
CA PHE A 9 -5.13 -24.20 -20.80
C PHE A 9 -4.44 -22.83 -20.73
N THR A 10 -4.65 -22.03 -21.77
CA THR A 10 -4.24 -20.63 -21.83
C THR A 10 -4.92 -19.87 -20.68
N LEU A 11 -4.11 -19.31 -19.79
CA LEU A 11 -4.55 -18.38 -18.77
C LEU A 11 -4.95 -17.08 -19.48
N ASP A 12 -6.25 -16.93 -19.75
CA ASP A 12 -6.81 -15.70 -20.29
C ASP A 12 -6.44 -14.53 -19.37
N HIS A 13 -5.80 -13.54 -19.98
CA HIS A 13 -5.44 -12.26 -19.39
C HIS A 13 -6.68 -11.58 -18.82
N VAL A 14 -6.81 -11.60 -17.49
CA VAL A 14 -7.72 -10.71 -16.78
C VAL A 14 -7.01 -9.37 -16.61
N GLY A 15 -7.31 -8.46 -17.55
CA GLY A 15 -7.41 -7.01 -17.37
C GLY A 15 -6.27 -6.31 -16.64
N SER A 16 -5.23 -5.91 -17.37
CA SER A 16 -4.32 -4.85 -16.96
C SER A 16 -5.08 -3.52 -16.92
N TYR A 17 -5.37 -3.04 -15.71
CA TYR A 17 -5.74 -1.66 -15.46
C TYR A 17 -4.67 -1.03 -14.57
N ALA A 18 -3.52 -0.72 -15.16
CA ALA A 18 -2.60 0.26 -14.58
C ALA A 18 -1.92 0.99 -15.74
N ALA A 19 -2.44 2.18 -16.00
CA ALA A 19 -1.95 3.15 -16.95
C ALA A 19 -0.44 3.41 -16.78
N ASP A 20 0.26 3.41 -17.91
CA ASP A 20 1.33 4.34 -18.27
C ASP A 20 2.22 4.86 -17.13
N ILE A 21 3.16 4.05 -16.65
CA ILE A 21 4.36 4.61 -16.02
C ILE A 21 5.48 4.64 -17.05
N GLN A 22 5.60 5.79 -17.72
CA GLN A 22 6.75 6.13 -18.55
C GLN A 22 7.99 6.25 -17.65
N HIS A 23 8.71 5.16 -17.43
CA HIS A 23 9.88 5.15 -16.54
C HIS A 23 11.11 5.77 -17.25
N SER A 24 11.38 7.04 -16.98
CA SER A 24 12.72 7.60 -17.10
C SER A 24 13.62 6.98 -16.02
N GLY A 25 14.90 6.74 -16.34
CA GLY A 25 15.87 6.06 -15.45
C GLY A 25 16.09 6.69 -14.07
N GLU A 26 15.62 7.92 -13.87
CA GLU A 26 15.74 8.70 -12.63
C GLU A 26 14.67 8.31 -11.59
N ALA A 27 13.43 8.07 -12.01
CA ALA A 27 12.34 7.67 -11.12
C ALA A 27 12.60 6.31 -10.45
N ILE A 28 13.21 5.38 -11.19
CA ILE A 28 13.59 4.06 -10.67
C ILE A 28 14.64 4.17 -9.56
N ALA A 29 15.53 5.16 -9.61
CA ALA A 29 16.56 5.37 -8.60
C ALA A 29 16.01 6.02 -7.32
N ASP A 30 15.00 6.88 -7.44
CA ASP A 30 14.36 7.54 -6.31
C ASP A 30 13.46 6.59 -5.53
N HIS A 31 12.73 5.71 -6.21
CA HIS A 31 11.94 4.65 -5.56
C HIS A 31 12.79 3.64 -4.77
N LEU A 32 14.11 3.60 -4.97
CA LEU A 32 15.05 2.78 -4.17
C LEU A 32 15.53 3.51 -2.90
N LYS A 33 15.39 4.84 -2.85
CA LYS A 33 15.77 5.69 -1.72
C LYS A 33 14.58 5.96 -0.79
N SER A 34 13.37 6.05 -1.34
CA SER A 34 12.15 6.28 -0.59
C SER A 34 11.79 5.13 0.35
N SER A 35 11.08 5.48 1.42
CA SER A 35 10.46 4.51 2.33
C SER A 35 8.97 4.48 2.06
N PHE A 36 8.35 3.33 2.29
CA PHE A 36 6.93 3.10 2.02
C PHE A 36 6.29 2.48 3.25
N ALA A 37 5.13 2.99 3.63
CA ALA A 37 4.27 2.40 4.65
C ALA A 37 3.21 1.53 3.97
N ILE A 38 3.03 0.32 4.48
CA ILE A 38 1.87 -0.52 4.17
C ILE A 38 0.81 -0.19 5.21
N ILE A 39 -0.36 0.26 4.76
CA ILE A 39 -1.44 0.73 5.64
C ILE A 39 -2.64 -0.18 5.48
N CYS A 40 -3.21 -0.61 6.61
CA CYS A 40 -4.48 -1.33 6.67
C CYS A 40 -5.63 -0.32 6.84
N PHE A 41 -6.71 -0.50 6.09
CA PHE A 41 -7.91 0.32 6.22
C PHE A 41 -9.15 -0.49 5.85
N ASN A 42 -10.30 -0.09 6.38
CA ASN A 42 -11.58 -0.64 5.98
C ASN A 42 -12.18 0.23 4.88
N SER A 43 -12.34 -0.33 3.67
CA SER A 43 -12.88 0.41 2.53
C SER A 43 -14.39 0.68 2.62
N ARG A 44 -15.10 0.03 3.55
CA ARG A 44 -16.54 0.21 3.77
C ARG A 44 -16.83 1.21 4.89
N THR A 45 -16.09 1.14 5.99
CA THR A 45 -16.29 1.99 7.18
C THR A 45 -15.34 3.18 7.23
N TYR A 46 -14.32 3.21 6.37
CA TYR A 46 -13.21 4.18 6.39
C TYR A 46 -12.39 4.16 7.70
N GLU A 47 -12.51 3.08 8.47
CA GLU A 47 -11.70 2.87 9.66
C GLU A 47 -10.25 2.60 9.29
N SER A 48 -9.33 3.25 10.01
CA SER A 48 -7.90 2.99 9.87
C SER A 48 -7.51 1.78 10.71
N GLY A 49 -6.88 0.79 10.08
CA GLY A 49 -6.20 -0.31 10.76
C GLY A 49 -4.75 0.03 11.14
N GLY A 50 -4.27 1.22 10.77
CA GLY A 50 -2.91 1.69 11.05
C GLY A 50 -1.86 1.19 10.05
N ILE A 51 -0.61 1.50 10.35
CA ILE A 51 0.55 1.04 9.58
C ILE A 51 0.87 -0.40 9.99
N MET A 52 1.01 -1.29 9.01
CA MET A 52 1.39 -2.69 9.22
C MET A 52 2.90 -2.88 9.17
N ALA A 53 3.57 -2.15 8.28
CA ALA A 53 5.02 -2.20 8.10
C ALA A 53 5.52 -0.92 7.42
N VAL A 54 6.79 -0.56 7.70
CA VAL A 54 7.51 0.47 6.95
C VAL A 54 8.72 -0.19 6.29
N VAL A 55 8.77 -0.12 4.96
CA VAL A 55 9.74 -0.86 4.13
C VAL A 55 10.51 0.11 3.25
N LYS A 56 11.79 -0.16 3.04
CA LYS A 56 12.60 0.58 2.09
C LYS A 56 12.38 0.03 0.69
N ALA A 57 12.31 0.92 -0.28
CA ALA A 57 12.15 0.63 -1.70
C ALA A 57 10.77 0.09 -2.11
N HIS A 58 10.26 0.63 -3.22
CA HIS A 58 8.92 0.34 -3.71
C HIS A 58 8.70 -1.15 -4.01
N ALA A 59 9.64 -1.78 -4.72
CA ALA A 59 9.51 -3.18 -5.13
C ALA A 59 9.43 -4.15 -3.93
N ALA A 60 10.18 -3.89 -2.86
CA ALA A 60 10.11 -4.69 -1.64
C ALA A 60 8.77 -4.47 -0.91
N ALA A 61 8.29 -3.23 -0.90
CA ALA A 61 7.03 -2.87 -0.29
C ALA A 61 5.83 -3.47 -1.05
N GLU A 62 5.85 -3.50 -2.38
CA GLU A 62 4.84 -4.20 -3.19
C GLU A 62 4.83 -5.71 -2.99
N HIS A 63 6.02 -6.33 -2.87
CA HIS A 63 6.10 -7.75 -2.61
C HIS A 63 5.47 -8.08 -1.25
N LEU A 64 5.82 -7.32 -0.21
CA LEU A 64 5.24 -7.50 1.12
C LEU A 64 3.74 -7.16 1.17
N LEU A 65 3.27 -6.17 0.40
CA LEU A 65 1.84 -5.88 0.25
C LEU A 65 1.09 -7.10 -0.29
N ARG A 66 1.62 -7.74 -1.33
CA ARG A 66 1.02 -8.96 -1.90
C ARG A 66 0.99 -10.10 -0.88
N ASP A 67 2.01 -10.23 -0.03
CA ASP A 67 2.01 -11.24 1.04
C ASP A 67 0.92 -10.97 2.08
N TYR A 68 0.73 -9.72 2.49
CA TYR A 68 -0.38 -9.33 3.36
C TYR A 68 -1.73 -9.59 2.72
N GLU A 69 -1.90 -9.20 1.46
CA GLU A 69 -3.13 -9.45 0.71
C GLU A 69 -3.41 -10.93 0.59
N PHE A 70 -2.41 -11.76 0.29
CA PHE A 70 -2.55 -13.21 0.15
C PHE A 70 -2.90 -13.88 1.49
N GLY A 71 -2.20 -13.50 2.57
CA GLY A 71 -2.42 -14.01 3.93
C GLY A 71 -3.69 -13.48 4.61
N GLN A 72 -4.36 -12.50 4.02
CA GLN A 72 -5.56 -11.91 4.61
C GLN A 72 -6.71 -12.93 4.71
N SER A 73 -7.37 -12.96 5.88
CA SER A 73 -8.52 -13.84 6.10
C SER A 73 -9.70 -13.46 5.19
N GLU A 74 -10.50 -14.47 4.80
CA GLU A 74 -11.72 -14.22 4.03
C GLU A 74 -12.72 -13.35 4.79
N GLN A 75 -12.78 -13.50 6.11
CA GLN A 75 -13.64 -12.69 6.97
C GLN A 75 -13.24 -11.21 6.92
N ASP A 76 -11.94 -10.90 7.00
CA ASP A 76 -11.46 -9.52 6.95
C ASP A 76 -11.70 -8.90 5.57
N ARG A 77 -11.47 -9.66 4.50
CA ARG A 77 -11.81 -9.25 3.13
C ARG A 77 -13.30 -8.98 2.99
N HIS A 78 -14.15 -9.84 3.54
CA HIS A 78 -15.60 -9.67 3.50
C HIS A 78 -16.04 -8.40 4.25
N ASN A 79 -15.44 -8.16 5.42
CA ASN A 79 -15.64 -6.99 6.26
C ASN A 79 -15.12 -5.68 5.64
N GLY A 80 -14.38 -5.77 4.53
CA GLY A 80 -13.90 -4.62 3.77
C GLY A 80 -12.49 -4.16 4.15
N TRP A 81 -11.76 -4.90 4.98
CA TRP A 81 -10.36 -4.60 5.25
C TRP A 81 -9.51 -4.78 3.99
N ARG A 82 -8.61 -3.83 3.73
CA ARG A 82 -7.72 -3.78 2.58
C ARG A 82 -6.39 -3.16 2.99
N TYR A 83 -5.38 -3.36 2.14
CA TYR A 83 -4.06 -2.78 2.31
C TYR A 83 -3.74 -1.85 1.14
N PHE A 84 -2.93 -0.83 1.38
CA PHE A 84 -2.35 -0.01 0.32
C PHE A 84 -0.96 0.47 0.70
N LEU A 85 -0.22 0.93 -0.31
CA LEU A 85 1.11 1.50 -0.17
C LEU A 85 1.05 3.02 -0.18
N GLU A 86 1.76 3.63 0.76
CA GLU A 86 1.93 5.07 0.85
C GLU A 86 3.43 5.40 0.95
N GLU A 87 3.92 6.31 0.10
CA GLU A 87 5.29 6.83 0.24
C GLU A 87 5.41 7.65 1.53
N THR A 88 6.48 7.42 2.29
CA THR A 88 6.64 7.97 3.62
C THR A 88 8.09 8.33 3.95
N ASP A 89 8.25 9.28 4.86
CA ASP A 89 9.55 9.66 5.43
C ASP A 89 9.86 8.87 6.72
N LEU A 90 8.99 7.92 7.10
CA LEU A 90 9.19 7.08 8.28
C LEU A 90 10.37 6.12 8.09
N VAL A 91 11.05 5.80 9.19
CA VAL A 91 12.22 4.92 9.17
C VAL A 91 11.78 3.49 8.84
N PRO A 92 12.36 2.84 7.82
CA PRO A 92 12.11 1.42 7.53
C PRO A 92 12.41 0.54 8.75
N GLY A 93 11.54 -0.45 9.01
CA GLY A 93 11.64 -1.31 10.19
C GLY A 93 11.18 -0.68 11.50
N MET A 94 10.66 0.55 11.47
CA MET A 94 10.00 1.17 12.63
C MET A 94 8.82 0.32 13.10
N ASN A 95 8.57 0.34 14.42
CA ASN A 95 7.43 -0.34 15.00
C ASN A 95 6.11 0.22 14.43
N PRO A 96 5.15 -0.64 14.04
CA PRO A 96 3.89 -0.22 13.41
C PRO A 96 3.03 0.71 14.27
N ASP A 97 2.99 0.49 15.59
CA ASP A 97 2.21 1.34 16.50
C ASP A 97 2.82 2.73 16.62
N GLU A 98 4.15 2.80 16.70
CA GLU A 98 4.88 4.08 16.72
C GLU A 98 4.73 4.82 15.39
N ALA A 99 4.89 4.12 14.28
CA ALA A 99 4.68 4.64 12.93
C ALA A 99 3.26 5.22 12.78
N THR A 100 2.24 4.51 13.28
CA THR A 100 0.84 4.96 13.25
C THR A 100 0.65 6.25 14.03
N LYS A 101 1.20 6.33 15.25
CA LYS A 101 1.13 7.55 16.08
C LYS A 101 1.82 8.74 15.41
N LEU A 102 2.98 8.51 14.80
CA LEU A 102 3.72 9.57 14.08
C LEU A 102 2.97 10.05 12.84
N ARG A 103 2.39 9.13 12.06
CA ARG A 103 1.55 9.48 10.91
C ARG A 103 0.34 10.30 11.36
N GLN A 104 -0.33 9.89 12.43
CA GLN A 104 -1.49 10.59 12.98
C GLN A 104 -1.12 12.00 13.46
N ALA A 105 -0.05 12.13 14.26
CA ALA A 105 0.42 13.43 14.74
C ALA A 105 0.82 14.39 13.58
N ARG A 106 1.34 13.85 12.47
CA ARG A 106 1.65 14.63 11.26
C ARG A 106 0.37 15.14 10.58
N LEU A 107 -0.68 14.33 10.51
CA LEU A 107 -1.99 14.75 9.98
C LEU A 107 -2.61 15.85 10.84
N GLU A 108 -2.65 15.67 12.16
CA GLU A 108 -3.17 16.66 13.11
C GLU A 108 -2.43 18.00 13.04
N ARG A 109 -1.11 17.97 12.86
CA ARG A 109 -0.30 19.18 12.66
C ARG A 109 -0.66 19.91 11.36
N ARG A 110 -0.92 19.18 10.28
CA ARG A 110 -1.33 19.77 9.00
C ARG A 110 -2.71 20.39 9.11
N GLU A 111 -3.65 19.71 9.76
CA GLU A 111 -5.02 20.18 9.96
C GLU A 111 -5.07 21.43 10.87
N SER A 112 -4.30 21.44 11.95
CA SER A 112 -4.19 22.63 12.82
C SER A 112 -3.53 23.82 12.12
N GLY A 113 -2.55 23.59 11.24
CA GLY A 113 -1.99 24.65 10.40
C GLY A 113 -3.00 25.24 9.41
N PHE A 114 -3.93 24.42 8.91
CA PHE A 114 -5.02 24.87 8.04
C PHE A 114 -6.08 25.69 8.80
N LEU A 115 -6.47 25.25 10.01
CA LEU A 115 -7.45 25.95 10.84
C LEU A 115 -6.93 27.27 11.44
N ASN A 116 -5.62 27.41 11.62
CA ASN A 116 -5.00 28.60 12.21
C ASN A 116 -4.58 29.66 11.17
N ASN A 117 -4.90 29.47 9.88
CA ASN A 117 -4.62 30.44 8.83
C ASN A 117 -5.92 31.18 8.46
N PRO A 118 -6.20 32.38 9.01
CA PRO A 118 -7.49 33.06 8.84
C PRO A 118 -7.69 33.69 7.45
N CYS A 119 -6.89 33.34 6.44
CA CYS A 119 -6.90 33.99 5.14
C CYS A 119 -7.44 33.08 4.05
N SER A 120 -8.72 32.72 4.15
CA SER A 120 -9.55 32.22 3.05
C SER A 120 -11.01 32.26 3.49
N ARG A 121 -11.59 33.47 3.60
CA ARG A 121 -13.03 33.68 3.61
C ARG A 121 -13.38 34.94 2.84
#